data_AF-A0A820HW75-F1
#
_entry.id   AF-A0A820HW75-F1
#
_cell.length_a   1.000
_cell.length_b   1.000
_cell.length_c   1.000
_cell.angle_alpha   90.00
_cell.angle_beta   90.00
_cell.angle_gamma   90.00
#
_symmetry.space_group_name_H-M   'P 1'
#
loop_
_entity.id
_entity.type
_entity.pdbx_description
1 polymer ?
#
loop_
_entity_poly.entity_id
_entity_poly.type
_entity_poly.pdbx_seq_one_letter_code
_entity_poly.pdbx_strand_id
1 'polypeptide(L)'
;MNPNTRQTAVLGIFIQSSFVDNGTPSSTAYFIDEDVRKEWKRFFDIAQTLKIEGSTAIMRLNLALLMGKNLRDFWRYEGSLTTPPCTQGVIWTMLKEPIIFVESEFQALRQNIYFKNNRGPQPLYTRKIYRNFFRETLSSIPDYNCCPSKD
;
A
#
# COMPACT_ATOMS: atom_id res chain seq x y z
N MET A 1 22.88 -5.88 19.98
CA MET A 1 22.03 -4.79 19.45
C MET A 1 22.10 -3.62 20.41
N ASN A 2 22.38 -2.41 19.94
CA ASN A 2 22.42 -1.22 20.79
C ASN A 2 20.97 -0.78 21.11
N PRO A 3 20.54 -0.76 22.38
CA PRO A 3 19.19 -0.36 22.76
C PRO A 3 18.87 1.13 22.50
N ASN A 4 19.87 1.95 22.14
CA ASN A 4 19.72 3.40 21.92
C ASN A 4 19.50 3.80 20.46
N THR A 5 19.47 2.86 19.52
CA THR A 5 19.15 3.16 18.11
C THR A 5 17.64 3.19 17.92
N ARG A 6 17.07 4.38 17.65
CA ARG A 6 15.67 4.51 17.24
C ARG A 6 15.47 3.76 15.93
N GLN A 7 14.82 2.61 16.00
CA GLN A 7 14.48 1.83 14.82
C GLN A 7 13.18 2.36 14.21
N THR A 8 13.23 2.75 12.93
CA THR A 8 12.04 3.18 12.20
C THR A 8 11.26 1.96 11.71
N ALA A 9 9.94 1.98 11.88
CA ALA A 9 9.04 1.01 11.28
C ALA A 9 8.07 1.71 10.34
N VAL A 10 7.79 1.09 9.19
CA VAL A 10 6.82 1.58 8.21
C VAL A 10 5.79 0.50 7.96
N LEU A 11 4.51 0.88 8.04
CA LEU A 11 3.40 0.05 7.59
C LEU A 11 3.03 0.47 6.17
N GLY A 12 3.11 -0.46 5.23
CA GLY A 12 2.67 -0.29 3.86
C GLY A 12 1.36 -1.02 3.60
N ILE A 13 0.48 -0.35 2.86
CA ILE A 13 -0.79 -0.89 2.38
C ILE A 13 -0.83 -0.76 0.88
N PHE A 14 -1.39 -1.75 0.21
CA PHE A 14 -1.67 -1.66 -1.21
C PHE A 14 -3.05 -1.04 -1.42
N ILE A 15 -3.16 -0.19 -2.42
CA ILE A 15 -4.44 0.29 -2.93
C ILE A 15 -4.56 -0.19 -4.38
N GLN A 16 -5.74 -0.66 -4.76
CA GLN A 16 -5.99 -1.23 -6.08
C GLN A 16 -7.29 -0.65 -6.64
N SER A 17 -7.33 -0.40 -7.94
CA SER A 17 -8.58 -0.09 -8.61
C SER A 17 -9.30 -1.35 -9.07
N SER A 18 -10.60 -1.41 -8.81
CA SER A 18 -11.46 -2.39 -9.46
C SER A 18 -11.79 -1.88 -10.85
N PHE A 19 -11.52 -2.70 -11.87
CA PHE A 19 -12.08 -2.48 -13.20
C PHE A 19 -13.56 -2.84 -13.18
N VAL A 20 -14.34 -2.03 -13.88
CA VAL A 20 -15.76 -2.28 -14.15
C VAL A 20 -15.79 -3.01 -15.49
N ASP A 21 -15.96 -4.33 -15.48
CA ASP A 21 -16.19 -5.08 -16.71
C ASP A 21 -17.66 -4.86 -17.13
N ASN A 22 -17.88 -4.32 -18.33
CA ASN A 22 -19.21 -4.13 -18.94
C ASN A 22 -20.25 -3.42 -18.06
N GLY A 23 -19.84 -2.44 -17.24
CA GLY A 23 -20.75 -1.67 -16.38
C GLY A 23 -21.09 -2.33 -15.04
N THR A 24 -20.61 -3.56 -14.78
CA THR A 24 -20.71 -4.23 -13.49
C THR A 24 -19.39 -4.06 -12.71
N PRO A 25 -19.41 -3.47 -11.50
CA PRO A 25 -18.24 -3.45 -10.64
C PRO A 25 -17.76 -4.88 -10.37
N SER A 26 -16.46 -5.14 -10.46
CA SER A 26 -15.87 -6.38 -9.97
C SER A 26 -16.44 -6.69 -8.58
N SER A 27 -16.93 -7.92 -8.36
CA SER A 27 -17.58 -8.33 -7.11
C SER A 27 -16.74 -8.00 -5.87
N THR A 28 -15.41 -7.98 -6.03
CA THR A 28 -14.43 -7.57 -5.02
C THR A 28 -14.58 -6.14 -4.51
N ALA A 29 -15.03 -5.18 -5.33
CA ALA A 29 -15.28 -3.80 -4.90
C ALA A 29 -16.52 -3.66 -4.01
N TYR A 30 -17.46 -4.61 -4.11
CA TYR A 30 -18.70 -4.62 -3.34
C TYR A 30 -18.51 -5.14 -1.90
N PHE A 31 -17.38 -5.77 -1.59
CA PHE A 31 -17.10 -6.34 -0.26
C PHE A 31 -16.32 -5.41 0.67
N ILE A 32 -16.10 -4.15 0.28
CA ILE A 32 -15.44 -3.18 1.16
C ILE A 32 -16.44 -2.75 2.21
N ASP A 33 -16.02 -2.84 3.45
CA ASP A 33 -16.75 -2.32 4.60
C ASP A 33 -17.10 -0.84 4.41
N GLU A 34 -18.35 -0.48 4.71
CA GLU A 34 -18.86 0.86 4.45
C GLU A 34 -18.08 1.93 5.23
N ASP A 35 -17.64 1.65 6.46
CA ASP A 35 -16.87 2.60 7.25
C ASP A 35 -15.48 2.80 6.67
N VAL A 36 -14.84 1.72 6.20
CA VAL A 36 -13.55 1.79 5.47
C VAL A 36 -13.71 2.66 4.22
N ARG A 37 -14.73 2.39 3.41
CA ARG A 37 -14.98 3.15 2.18
C ARG A 37 -15.25 4.62 2.47
N LYS A 38 -16.05 4.92 3.50
CA LYS A 38 -16.37 6.29 3.93
C LYS A 38 -15.13 7.05 4.39
N GLU A 39 -14.24 6.39 5.13
CA GLU A 39 -13.03 7.03 5.62
C GLU A 39 -12.04 7.33 4.48
N TRP A 40 -11.89 6.41 3.53
CA TRP A 40 -11.10 6.64 2.32
C TRP A 40 -11.72 7.71 1.41
N LYS A 41 -13.04 7.77 1.30
CA LYS A 41 -13.71 8.84 0.57
C LYS A 41 -13.37 10.22 1.15
N ARG A 42 -13.34 10.37 2.48
CA ARG A 42 -12.91 11.62 3.12
C ARG A 42 -11.47 12.00 2.73
N PHE A 43 -10.59 11.02 2.59
CA PHE A 43 -9.21 11.22 2.12
C PHE A 43 -9.16 11.64 0.63
N PHE A 44 -9.94 11.02 -0.25
CA PHE A 44 -9.98 11.42 -1.66
C PHE A 44 -10.64 12.79 -1.87
N ASP A 45 -11.65 13.13 -1.08
CA ASP A 45 -12.32 14.43 -1.17
C ASP A 45 -11.34 15.58 -0.85
N ILE A 46 -10.40 15.40 0.11
CA ILE A 46 -9.38 16.42 0.35
C ILE A 46 -8.36 16.50 -0.79
N ALA A 47 -8.02 15.38 -1.42
CA ALA A 47 -7.10 15.36 -2.55
C ALA A 47 -7.60 16.21 -3.75
N GLN A 48 -8.92 16.38 -3.88
CA GLN A 48 -9.52 17.25 -4.89
C GLN A 48 -9.20 18.74 -4.66
N THR A 49 -8.91 19.12 -3.42
CA THR A 49 -8.62 20.52 -3.03
C THR A 49 -7.15 20.89 -3.19
N LEU A 50 -6.25 19.91 -3.14
CA LEU A 50 -4.79 20.10 -3.18
C LEU A 50 -4.26 20.12 -4.61
N LYS A 51 -4.60 21.17 -5.37
CA LYS A 51 -4.21 21.29 -6.79
C LYS A 51 -2.87 21.98 -7.03
N ILE A 52 -2.38 22.72 -6.04
CA ILE A 52 -1.15 23.54 -6.14
C ILE A 52 -0.11 22.93 -5.22
N GLU A 53 1.10 22.71 -5.73
CA GLU A 53 2.24 22.25 -4.93
C GLU A 53 2.49 23.19 -3.73
N GLY A 54 2.76 22.61 -2.56
CA GLY A 54 2.92 23.36 -1.31
C GLY A 54 1.60 23.70 -0.60
N SER A 55 0.44 23.40 -1.19
CA SER A 55 -0.85 23.55 -0.49
C SER A 55 -0.96 22.57 0.67
N THR A 56 -1.58 23.01 1.76
CA THR A 56 -1.77 22.21 2.97
C THR A 56 -3.24 22.09 3.32
N ALA A 57 -3.65 20.89 3.75
CA ALA A 57 -4.95 20.67 4.36
C ALA A 57 -4.78 19.86 5.65
N ILE A 58 -5.60 20.17 6.66
CA ILE A 58 -5.62 19.46 7.93
C ILE A 58 -6.90 18.63 7.99
N MET A 59 -6.77 17.35 8.30
CA MET A 59 -7.91 16.47 8.47
C MET A 59 -7.68 15.47 9.61
N ARG A 60 -8.79 15.04 10.23
CA ARG A 60 -8.79 13.98 11.24
C ARG A 60 -9.27 12.69 10.59
N LEU A 61 -8.36 11.74 10.43
CA LEU A 61 -8.64 10.42 9.87
C LEU A 61 -8.56 9.33 10.94
N ASN A 62 -9.42 8.33 10.81
CA ASN A 62 -9.32 7.09 11.55
C ASN A 62 -8.34 6.15 10.81
N LEU A 63 -7.10 6.12 11.28
CA LEU A 63 -6.05 5.31 10.68
C LEU A 63 -6.36 3.81 10.71
N ALA A 64 -7.14 3.33 11.69
CA ALA A 64 -7.53 1.92 11.77
C ALA A 64 -8.38 1.49 10.58
N LEU A 65 -9.29 2.37 10.13
CA LEU A 65 -10.12 2.10 8.96
C LEU A 65 -9.32 2.17 7.65
N LEU A 66 -8.31 3.05 7.58
CA LEU A 66 -7.48 3.16 6.38
C LEU A 66 -6.60 1.94 6.13
N MET A 67 -6.27 1.17 7.18
CA MET A 67 -5.44 -0.04 7.07
C MET A 67 -6.22 -1.27 6.61
N GLY A 68 -7.56 -1.20 6.51
CA GLY A 68 -8.40 -2.35 6.18
C GLY A 68 -8.64 -3.29 7.36
N LYS A 69 -9.27 -4.46 7.09
CA LYS A 69 -9.70 -5.40 8.14
C LYS A 69 -8.66 -6.46 8.49
N ASN A 70 -7.99 -7.04 7.49
CA ASN A 70 -7.02 -8.09 7.73
C ASN A 70 -5.63 -7.52 8.00
N LEU A 71 -5.38 -7.20 9.27
CA LEU A 71 -4.05 -6.77 9.74
C LEU A 71 -3.14 -7.95 10.10
N ARG A 72 -3.64 -9.18 10.03
CA ARG A 72 -2.89 -10.38 10.42
C ARG A 72 -2.03 -10.87 9.28
N ASP A 73 -2.53 -10.79 8.06
CA ASP A 73 -1.80 -11.26 6.90
C ASP A 73 -0.85 -10.18 6.37
N PHE A 74 0.45 -10.37 6.60
CA PHE A 74 1.48 -9.42 6.16
C PHE A 74 2.82 -10.07 5.82
N TRP A 75 3.64 -9.34 5.06
CA TRP A 75 5.07 -9.57 4.96
C TRP A 75 5.84 -8.60 5.84
N ARG A 76 6.98 -9.01 6.40
CA ARG A 76 7.89 -8.16 7.18
C ARG A 76 9.33 -8.35 6.75
N TYR A 77 10.05 -7.24 6.54
CA TYR A 77 11.46 -7.26 6.12
C TYR A 77 12.21 -6.01 6.55
N GLU A 78 13.54 -6.11 6.60
CA GLU A 78 14.42 -4.95 6.79
C GLU A 78 14.80 -4.32 5.45
N GLY A 79 14.63 -3.00 5.36
CA GLY A 79 14.86 -2.22 4.15
C GLY A 79 15.36 -0.81 4.45
N SER A 80 15.01 0.11 3.58
CA SER A 80 15.40 1.51 3.69
C SER A 80 14.20 2.44 3.55
N LEU A 81 14.44 3.74 3.78
CA LEU A 81 13.58 4.78 3.22
C LEU A 81 13.56 4.69 1.69
N THR A 82 12.41 4.99 1.09
CA THR A 82 12.21 4.97 -0.37
C THR A 82 12.51 6.32 -1.02
N THR A 83 12.81 7.34 -0.22
CA THR A 83 13.23 8.68 -0.61
C THR A 83 14.65 8.96 -0.11
N PRO A 84 15.42 9.85 -0.78
CA PRO A 84 16.71 10.29 -0.27
C PRO A 84 16.61 10.76 1.19
N PRO A 85 17.57 10.40 2.07
CA PRO A 85 18.87 9.78 1.77
C PRO A 85 18.87 8.24 1.72
N CYS A 86 17.72 7.58 1.58
CA CYS A 86 17.61 6.13 1.44
C CYS A 86 18.20 5.35 2.64
N THR A 87 18.12 5.90 3.85
CA THR A 87 18.66 5.32 5.09
C THR A 87 18.15 3.89 5.32
N GLN A 88 19.07 2.98 5.62
CA GLN A 88 18.78 1.56 5.93
C GLN A 88 18.32 1.37 7.39
N GLY A 89 17.89 0.14 7.71
CA GLY A 89 17.44 -0.24 9.06
C GLY A 89 15.95 0.03 9.31
N VAL A 90 15.18 0.33 8.26
CA VAL A 90 13.73 0.51 8.33
C VAL A 90 13.07 -0.87 8.32
N ILE A 91 12.24 -1.15 9.32
CA ILE A 91 11.44 -2.38 9.31
C ILE A 91 10.11 -2.12 8.61
N TRP A 92 9.94 -2.75 7.45
CA TRP A 92 8.72 -2.68 6.65
C TRP A 92 7.77 -3.80 7.05
N THR A 93 6.50 -3.46 7.28
CA THR A 93 5.38 -4.41 7.30
C THR A 93 4.44 -4.07 6.15
N MET A 94 4.27 -4.99 5.21
CA MET A 94 3.37 -4.82 4.07
C MET A 94 2.13 -5.68 4.29
N LEU A 95 0.96 -5.07 4.42
CA LEU A 95 -0.31 -5.82 4.52
C LEU A 95 -0.59 -6.56 3.20
N LYS A 96 -1.10 -7.79 3.31
CA LYS A 96 -1.35 -8.67 2.16
C LYS A 96 -2.53 -8.21 1.32
N GLU A 97 -3.64 -7.88 1.97
CA GLU A 97 -4.88 -7.53 1.29
C GLU A 97 -4.86 -6.07 0.85
N PRO A 98 -5.08 -5.78 -0.45
CA PRO A 98 -5.20 -4.41 -0.92
C PRO A 98 -6.55 -3.82 -0.52
N ILE A 99 -6.59 -2.50 -0.33
CA ILE A 99 -7.85 -1.77 -0.31
C ILE A 99 -8.26 -1.51 -1.75
N ILE A 100 -9.45 -1.97 -2.12
CA ILE A 100 -9.97 -1.85 -3.48
C ILE A 100 -10.77 -0.54 -3.58
N PHE A 101 -10.80 0.12 -4.73
CA PHE A 101 -11.64 1.29 -4.99
C PHE A 101 -12.18 1.28 -6.41
N VAL A 102 -13.31 1.94 -6.63
CA VAL A 102 -13.78 2.19 -8.01
C VAL A 102 -12.84 3.23 -8.65
N GLU A 103 -12.55 3.07 -9.94
CA GLU A 103 -11.56 3.92 -10.61
C GLU A 103 -11.88 5.42 -10.53
N SER A 104 -13.16 5.78 -10.58
CA SER A 104 -13.61 7.16 -10.45
C SER A 104 -13.35 7.76 -9.06
N GLU A 105 -13.30 6.96 -8.00
CA GLU A 105 -13.14 7.44 -6.62
C GLU A 105 -11.72 7.95 -6.35
N PHE A 106 -10.71 7.36 -6.99
CA PHE A 106 -9.31 7.74 -6.77
C PHE A 106 -8.71 8.56 -7.93
N GLN A 107 -9.51 8.89 -8.95
CA GLN A 107 -9.09 9.70 -10.11
C GLN A 107 -8.48 11.05 -9.68
N ALA A 108 -9.05 11.70 -8.67
CA ALA A 108 -8.54 12.96 -8.13
C ALA A 108 -7.13 12.83 -7.54
N LEU A 109 -6.84 11.71 -6.87
CA LEU A 109 -5.50 11.42 -6.35
C LEU A 109 -4.52 11.24 -7.51
N ARG A 110 -4.94 10.54 -8.58
CA ARG A 110 -4.13 10.38 -9.80
C ARG A 110 -3.80 11.71 -10.49
N GLN A 111 -4.75 12.64 -10.52
CA GLN A 111 -4.61 13.90 -11.26
C GLN A 111 -3.84 14.97 -10.47
N ASN A 112 -4.12 15.08 -9.16
CA ASN A 112 -3.65 16.21 -8.37
C ASN A 112 -2.40 15.90 -7.53
N ILE A 113 -2.22 14.65 -7.10
CA ILE A 113 -1.20 14.27 -6.10
C ILE A 113 -0.18 13.28 -6.67
N TYR A 114 -0.61 12.37 -7.54
CA TYR A 114 0.23 11.26 -8.01
C TYR A 114 1.00 11.62 -9.29
N PHE A 115 2.29 11.93 -9.12
CA PHE A 115 3.22 12.20 -10.24
C PHE A 115 4.38 11.20 -10.23
N LYS A 116 4.13 9.93 -10.60
CA LYS A 116 5.15 8.84 -10.61
C LYS A 116 6.10 8.91 -9.39
N ASN A 117 5.55 9.11 -8.21
CA ASN A 117 6.28 9.44 -6.99
C ASN A 117 6.74 8.18 -6.23
N ASN A 118 6.93 7.07 -6.94
CA ASN A 118 7.33 5.80 -6.38
C ASN A 118 8.72 5.40 -6.86
N ARG A 119 9.51 4.84 -5.96
CA ARG A 119 10.78 4.17 -6.28
C ARG A 119 10.48 2.76 -6.82
N GLY A 120 11.18 2.34 -7.87
CA GLY A 120 11.07 0.98 -8.39
C GLY A 120 11.58 -0.09 -7.40
N PRO A 121 11.20 -1.37 -7.57
CA PRO A 121 11.71 -2.47 -6.75
C PRO A 121 13.24 -2.49 -6.70
N GLN A 122 13.79 -2.86 -5.56
CA GLN A 122 15.24 -2.95 -5.37
C GLN A 122 15.65 -4.43 -5.21
N PRO A 123 16.84 -4.83 -5.67
CA PRO A 123 17.30 -6.21 -5.57
C PRO A 123 17.24 -6.74 -4.14
N LEU A 124 16.74 -7.97 -3.95
CA LEU A 124 16.59 -8.56 -2.62
C LEU A 124 17.94 -8.83 -1.94
N TYR A 125 18.97 -9.17 -2.73
CA TYR A 125 20.25 -9.68 -2.25
C TYR A 125 20.04 -10.87 -1.30
N THR A 126 20.68 -10.85 -0.13
CA THR A 126 20.63 -11.93 0.86
C THR A 126 19.54 -11.74 1.92
N ARG A 127 18.68 -10.73 1.78
CA ARG A 127 17.66 -10.39 2.78
C ARG A 127 16.54 -11.43 2.80
N LYS A 128 16.07 -11.75 4.00
CA LYS A 128 14.91 -12.62 4.22
C LYS A 128 13.64 -11.79 4.35
N ILE A 129 12.55 -12.29 3.77
CA ILE A 129 11.22 -11.75 3.96
C ILE A 129 10.44 -12.74 4.82
N TYR A 130 9.92 -12.25 5.94
CA TYR A 130 9.04 -13.02 6.81
C TYR A 130 7.59 -12.81 6.37
N ARG A 131 6.75 -13.83 6.54
CA ARG A 131 5.31 -13.74 6.27
C ARG A 131 4.53 -14.24 7.48
N ASN A 132 3.36 -13.68 7.72
CA ASN A 132 2.43 -14.13 8.74
C ASN A 132 1.08 -14.39 8.09
N PHE A 133 0.83 -15.58 7.51
CA PHE A 133 -0.44 -15.91 6.85
C PHE A 133 -1.13 -17.06 7.55
N PHE A 134 -2.42 -16.90 7.86
CA PHE A 134 -3.15 -17.90 8.65
C PHE A 134 -3.60 -19.13 7.84
N ARG A 135 -3.60 -19.10 6.49
CA ARG A 135 -4.28 -20.14 5.67
C ARG A 135 -3.72 -20.48 4.28
N GLU A 136 -2.42 -20.30 4.02
CA GLU A 136 -1.82 -20.84 2.78
C GLU A 136 -0.77 -21.90 3.10
N THR A 137 -1.10 -23.16 2.84
CA THR A 137 -0.10 -24.23 2.73
C THR A 137 0.93 -23.80 1.67
N LEU A 138 2.21 -24.11 1.90
CA LEU A 138 3.35 -23.77 1.03
C LEU A 138 3.22 -24.27 -0.45
N SER A 139 2.13 -24.96 -0.79
CA SER A 139 1.86 -25.57 -2.08
C SER A 139 1.43 -24.60 -3.19
N SER A 140 1.13 -23.35 -2.88
CA SER A 140 0.66 -22.36 -3.86
C SER A 140 1.51 -21.08 -3.86
N ILE A 141 2.83 -21.21 -3.71
CA ILE A 141 3.72 -20.11 -4.14
C ILE A 141 3.69 -20.15 -5.67
N PRO A 142 3.06 -19.17 -6.36
CA PRO A 142 3.21 -19.08 -7.80
C PRO A 142 4.68 -18.85 -8.07
N ASP A 143 5.24 -19.60 -9.01
CA ASP A 143 6.62 -19.44 -9.45
C ASP A 143 6.76 -18.03 -10.05
N TYR A 144 7.17 -17.06 -9.23
CA TYR A 144 7.37 -15.68 -9.66
C TYR A 144 8.67 -15.59 -10.46
N ASN A 145 8.67 -16.18 -11.66
CA ASN A 145 9.55 -15.82 -12.77
C ASN A 145 9.14 -14.43 -13.33
N CYS A 146 8.87 -13.45 -12.45
CA CYS A 146 8.47 -12.09 -12.81
C CYS A 146 9.65 -11.17 -13.14
N CYS A 147 10.84 -11.73 -13.32
CA CYS A 147 11.95 -10.99 -13.93
C CYS A 147 12.23 -11.67 -15.27
N PRO A 148 12.06 -10.98 -16.41
CA PRO A 148 12.70 -11.41 -17.63
C PRO A 148 14.18 -11.59 -17.32
N SER A 149 14.72 -12.78 -17.60
CA SER A 149 16.16 -12.96 -17.69
C SER A 149 16.67 -11.87 -18.62
N LYS A 150 17.53 -11.00 -18.11
CA LYS A 150 18.28 -10.09 -18.98
C LYS A 150 19.07 -10.94 -19.97
N ASP A 151 18.96 -10.56 -21.23
CA ASP A 151 19.79 -11.05 -22.34
C ASP A 151 21.28 -11.13 -21.97
#